data_AF-E2S916-F1
#
_entry.id   AF-E2S916-F1
#
_cell.length_a   1.000
_cell.length_b   1.000
_cell.length_c   1.000
_cell.angle_alpha   90.00
_cell.angle_beta   90.00
_cell.angle_gamma   90.00
#
_symmetry.space_group_name_H-M   'P 1'
#
loop_
_entity.id
_entity.type
_entity.pdbx_description
1 polymer ?
#
loop_
_entity_poly.entity_id
_entity_poly.type
_entity_poly.pdbx_seq_one_letter_code
_entity_poly.pdbx_strand_id
1 'polypeptide(L)'
;MPEAGTQRCFTIPRDDEADEPEVTPADVERAVREVGLPALTVQIQPGTRTLVNADTILHTVPADFERTVSLLGFTVDLVATPAQYRWNHGDGTSSSTAGPGRPWPAADVTHRYRRAADAVQASVDVTYRVTYRVNGGAWQTLSAPITAAGPATSLQVAEAAPVLVRP
;
A
#
# COMPACT_ATOMS: atom_id res chain seq x y z
N MET A 1 -73.10 11.22 -27.32
CA MET A 1 -72.61 11.18 -25.93
C MET A 1 -71.80 9.90 -25.76
N PRO A 2 -70.48 9.98 -25.48
CA PRO A 2 -69.61 8.81 -25.33
C PRO A 2 -69.23 8.57 -23.85
N GLU A 3 -69.48 7.38 -23.33
CA GLU A 3 -68.95 6.83 -22.06
C GLU A 3 -68.86 5.30 -22.26
N ALA A 4 -67.89 4.54 -21.78
CA ALA A 4 -66.87 4.77 -20.77
C ALA A 4 -65.61 3.96 -21.16
N GLY A 5 -64.43 4.57 -21.03
CA GLY A 5 -63.15 3.89 -21.19
C GLY A 5 -62.81 3.08 -19.93
N THR A 6 -62.61 1.77 -20.10
CA THR A 6 -62.10 0.88 -19.07
C THR A 6 -60.66 1.26 -18.73
N GLN A 7 -60.46 2.10 -17.71
CA GLN A 7 -59.15 2.34 -17.14
C GLN A 7 -58.74 1.10 -16.33
N ARG A 8 -57.93 0.23 -16.94
CA ARG A 8 -57.26 -0.86 -16.22
C ARG A 8 -56.35 -0.21 -15.16
N CYS A 9 -56.69 -0.42 -13.89
CA CYS A 9 -55.77 -0.20 -12.78
C CYS A 9 -54.60 -1.17 -12.97
N PHE A 10 -53.53 -0.69 -13.59
CA PHE A 10 -52.26 -1.39 -13.59
C PHE A 10 -51.58 -1.04 -12.27
N THR A 11 -51.72 -1.90 -11.27
CA THR A 11 -50.89 -1.84 -10.07
C THR A 11 -49.46 -2.10 -10.52
N ILE A 12 -48.66 -1.04 -10.61
CA ILE A 12 -47.21 -1.17 -10.74
C ILE A 12 -46.74 -1.79 -9.41
N PRO A 13 -46.13 -2.99 -9.39
CA PRO A 13 -45.40 -3.40 -8.21
C PRO A 13 -44.29 -2.38 -8.03
N ARG A 14 -44.31 -1.68 -6.89
CA ARG A 14 -43.10 -1.03 -6.40
C ARG A 14 -42.13 -2.16 -6.09
N ASP A 15 -41.24 -2.45 -7.02
CA ASP A 15 -39.94 -3.07 -6.70
C ASP A 15 -39.14 -2.04 -5.88
N ASP A 16 -39.66 -1.70 -4.70
CA ASP A 16 -38.91 -1.08 -3.61
C ASP A 16 -38.39 -2.21 -2.71
N GLU A 17 -37.85 -3.27 -3.32
CA GLU A 17 -36.88 -4.13 -2.64
C GLU A 17 -35.57 -3.35 -2.68
N ALA A 18 -35.53 -2.29 -1.88
CA ALA A 18 -34.28 -1.65 -1.52
C ALA A 18 -33.45 -2.77 -0.91
N ASP A 19 -32.44 -3.24 -1.66
CA ASP A 19 -31.36 -4.08 -1.14
C ASP A 19 -31.05 -3.56 0.26
N GLU A 20 -31.38 -4.35 1.30
CA GLU A 20 -30.98 -4.00 2.66
C GLU A 20 -29.47 -3.76 2.57
N PRO A 21 -28.96 -2.63 3.09
CA PRO A 21 -27.59 -2.24 2.81
C PRO A 21 -26.63 -3.24 3.46
N GLU A 22 -26.27 -4.30 2.75
CA GLU A 22 -25.29 -5.28 3.20
C GLU A 22 -23.90 -4.73 2.89
N VAL A 23 -22.99 -4.83 3.85
CA VAL A 23 -21.60 -4.44 3.63
C VAL A 23 -20.96 -5.45 2.69
N THR A 24 -20.73 -5.05 1.44
CA THR A 24 -20.04 -5.90 0.46
C THR A 24 -18.51 -5.83 0.65
N PRO A 25 -17.74 -6.84 0.21
CA PRO A 25 -16.28 -6.76 0.21
C PRO A 25 -15.73 -5.56 -0.58
N ALA A 26 -16.44 -5.12 -1.62
CA ALA A 26 -16.07 -3.95 -2.41
C ALA A 26 -16.24 -2.64 -1.62
N ASP A 27 -17.26 -2.55 -0.76
CA ASP A 27 -17.44 -1.41 0.13
C ASP A 27 -16.30 -1.32 1.16
N VAL A 28 -15.89 -2.46 1.70
CA VAL A 28 -14.75 -2.54 2.62
C VAL A 28 -13.45 -2.14 1.93
N GLU A 29 -13.20 -2.64 0.71
CA GLU A 29 -12.01 -2.28 -0.06
C GLU A 29 -11.95 -0.77 -0.32
N ARG A 30 -13.06 -0.16 -0.72
CA ARG A 30 -13.18 1.29 -0.90
C ARG A 30 -12.91 2.03 0.40
N ALA A 31 -13.52 1.60 1.51
CA ALA A 31 -13.32 2.21 2.81
C ALA A 31 -11.86 2.15 3.27
N VAL A 32 -11.18 1.01 3.09
CA VAL A 32 -9.75 0.88 3.44
C VAL A 32 -8.89 1.83 2.60
N ARG A 33 -9.20 1.98 1.31
CA ARG A 33 -8.50 2.93 0.44
C ARG A 33 -8.72 4.38 0.87
N GLU A 34 -9.93 4.73 1.31
CA GLU A 34 -10.27 6.07 1.82
C GLU A 34 -9.61 6.37 3.16
N VAL A 35 -9.58 5.39 4.07
CA VAL A 35 -8.90 5.50 5.37
C VAL A 35 -7.39 5.70 5.19
N GLY A 36 -6.82 5.05 4.19
CA GLY A 36 -5.38 5.09 3.91
C GLY A 36 -4.61 4.13 4.81
N LEU A 37 -3.82 3.26 4.16
CA LEU A 37 -2.91 2.35 4.86
C LEU A 37 -1.57 3.05 5.13
N PRO A 38 -0.78 2.58 6.13
CA PRO A 38 0.50 3.19 6.45
C PRO A 38 1.46 3.19 5.25
N ALA A 39 1.84 4.39 4.80
CA ALA A 39 2.90 4.59 3.84
C ALA A 39 4.25 4.54 4.58
N LEU A 40 5.07 3.54 4.30
CA LEU A 40 6.33 3.34 5.01
C LEU A 40 7.47 4.10 4.33
N THR A 41 8.31 4.74 5.14
CA THR A 41 9.50 5.46 4.64
C THR A 41 10.67 4.48 4.53
N VAL A 42 11.41 4.54 3.42
CA VAL A 42 12.65 3.77 3.26
C VAL A 42 13.78 4.42 4.07
N GLN A 43 14.53 3.60 4.78
CA GLN A 43 15.73 3.96 5.51
C GLN A 43 16.93 3.42 4.76
N ILE A 44 17.92 4.28 4.52
CA ILE A 44 19.08 4.01 3.67
C ILE A 44 20.35 4.07 4.52
N GLN A 45 21.23 3.08 4.39
CA GLN A 45 22.56 3.09 5.00
C GLN A 45 23.66 3.08 3.93
N PRO A 46 24.78 3.81 4.16
CA PRO A 46 25.19 4.43 5.44
C PRO A 46 24.52 5.78 5.76
N GLY A 47 23.69 6.32 4.87
CA GLY A 47 22.94 7.55 5.09
C GLY A 47 22.29 8.03 3.79
N THR A 48 22.22 9.35 3.60
CA THR A 48 21.65 10.00 2.41
C THR A 48 22.65 10.15 1.25
N ARG A 49 23.86 9.59 1.38
CA ARG A 49 24.88 9.55 0.35
C ARG A 49 25.51 8.17 0.26
N THR A 50 25.65 7.67 -0.97
CA THR A 50 26.35 6.43 -1.29
C THR A 50 27.33 6.65 -2.44
N LEU A 51 28.12 5.62 -2.74
CA LEU A 51 29.07 5.62 -3.84
C LEU A 51 28.58 4.72 -4.98
N VAL A 52 28.95 5.09 -6.21
CA VAL A 52 28.78 4.20 -7.37
C VAL A 52 29.49 2.87 -7.09
N ASN A 53 28.82 1.77 -7.43
CA ASN A 53 29.24 0.38 -7.20
C ASN A 53 29.41 -0.04 -5.72
N ALA A 54 29.03 0.79 -4.75
CA ALA A 54 28.98 0.40 -3.34
C ALA A 54 27.62 -0.20 -2.96
N ASP A 55 27.64 -1.15 -2.02
CA ASP A 55 26.42 -1.73 -1.45
C ASP A 55 25.68 -0.68 -0.60
N THR A 56 24.47 -0.34 -1.03
CA THR A 56 23.55 0.54 -0.31
C THR A 56 22.47 -0.32 0.31
N ILE A 57 22.33 -0.27 1.64
CA ILE A 57 21.36 -1.10 2.36
C ILE A 57 20.04 -0.35 2.48
N LEU A 58 18.93 -1.01 2.15
CA LEU A 58 17.58 -0.48 2.28
C LEU A 58 16.82 -1.28 3.33
N HIS A 59 16.06 -0.59 4.18
CA HIS A 59 15.15 -1.24 5.11
C HIS A 59 14.02 -0.26 5.47
N THR A 60 12.99 -0.75 6.16
CA THR A 60 11.90 0.06 6.68
C THR A 60 11.43 -0.50 8.02
N VAL A 61 10.60 0.25 8.74
CA VAL A 61 9.97 -0.22 9.96
C VAL A 61 8.58 -0.72 9.60
N PRO A 62 8.27 -2.02 9.74
CA PRO A 62 6.95 -2.54 9.43
C PRO A 62 5.92 -1.92 10.38
N ALA A 63 4.71 -1.65 9.88
CA ALA A 63 3.62 -1.15 10.69
C ALA A 63 2.34 -1.93 10.36
N ASP A 64 1.81 -2.65 11.34
CA ASP A 64 0.47 -3.21 11.28
C ASP A 64 -0.55 -2.09 11.48
N PHE A 65 -1.73 -2.25 10.90
CA PHE A 65 -2.79 -1.25 10.96
C PHE A 65 -4.11 -1.86 11.39
N GLU A 66 -4.67 -1.33 12.48
CA GLU A 66 -5.95 -1.77 13.01
C GLU A 66 -6.88 -0.57 13.18
N ARG A 67 -8.10 -0.66 12.62
CA ARG A 67 -9.11 0.39 12.72
C ARG A 67 -10.51 -0.19 12.72
N THR A 68 -11.38 0.43 13.49
CA THR A 68 -12.82 0.23 13.41
C THR A 68 -13.44 1.39 12.64
N VAL A 69 -14.26 1.09 11.64
CA VAL A 69 -14.98 2.08 10.82
C VAL A 69 -16.47 1.77 10.80
N SER A 70 -17.29 2.78 10.55
CA SER A 70 -18.72 2.60 10.35
C SER A 70 -19.05 2.69 8.86
N LEU A 71 -19.57 1.60 8.28
CA LEU A 71 -19.95 1.51 6.87
C LEU A 71 -21.42 1.14 6.77
N LEU A 72 -22.21 1.99 6.11
CA LEU A 72 -23.65 1.76 5.89
C LEU A 72 -24.44 1.48 7.18
N GLY A 73 -23.99 1.99 8.33
CA GLY A 73 -24.59 1.74 9.64
C GLY A 73 -24.07 0.49 10.37
N PHE A 74 -23.17 -0.27 9.75
CA PHE A 74 -22.50 -1.43 10.34
C PHE A 74 -21.12 -1.03 10.89
N THR A 75 -20.72 -1.68 11.97
CA THR A 75 -19.37 -1.55 12.53
C THR A 75 -18.45 -2.56 11.86
N VAL A 76 -17.39 -2.10 11.23
CA VAL A 76 -16.41 -2.95 10.55
C VAL A 76 -15.06 -2.78 11.20
N ASP A 77 -14.55 -3.87 11.77
CA ASP A 77 -13.17 -3.92 12.28
C ASP A 77 -12.25 -4.36 11.14
N LEU A 78 -11.15 -3.65 10.95
CA LEU A 78 -10.16 -3.83 9.90
C LEU A 78 -8.80 -4.09 10.54
N VAL A 79 -8.10 -5.10 10.03
CA VAL A 79 -6.71 -5.42 10.35
C VAL A 79 -5.96 -5.55 9.04
N ALA A 80 -4.89 -4.78 8.86
CA ALA A 80 -4.04 -4.82 7.68
C ALA A 80 -2.61 -5.15 8.10
N THR A 81 -2.08 -6.25 7.55
CA THR A 81 -0.74 -6.76 7.85
C THR A 81 0.12 -6.70 6.59
N PRO A 82 1.34 -6.15 6.64
CA PRO A 82 2.21 -6.06 5.48
C PRO A 82 2.68 -7.46 5.06
N ALA A 83 2.52 -7.78 3.78
CA ALA A 83 2.83 -9.09 3.21
C ALA A 83 3.97 -9.06 2.19
N GLN A 84 4.18 -7.92 1.51
CA GLN A 84 5.23 -7.76 0.51
C GLN A 84 5.73 -6.32 0.49
N TYR A 85 7.03 -6.16 0.28
CA TYR A 85 7.74 -4.89 0.18
C TYR A 85 8.37 -4.81 -1.19
N ARG A 86 8.00 -3.80 -1.97
CA ARG A 86 8.60 -3.52 -3.27
C ARG A 86 9.48 -2.29 -3.15
N TRP A 87 10.79 -2.49 -3.30
CA TRP A 87 11.79 -1.45 -3.21
C TRP A 87 11.96 -0.81 -4.59
N ASN A 88 11.65 0.48 -4.69
CA ASN A 88 11.98 1.28 -5.86
C ASN A 88 13.32 1.97 -5.60
N HIS A 89 14.33 1.68 -6.41
CA HIS A 89 15.68 2.21 -6.17
C HIS A 89 15.89 3.62 -6.72
N GLY A 90 14.96 4.13 -7.54
CA GLY A 90 15.01 5.48 -8.12
C GLY A 90 15.91 5.63 -9.36
N ASP A 91 16.60 4.57 -9.77
CA ASP A 91 17.44 4.50 -10.97
C ASP A 91 16.80 3.69 -12.12
N GLY A 92 15.48 3.47 -12.03
CA GLY A 92 14.71 2.63 -12.95
C GLY A 92 14.71 1.14 -12.57
N THR A 93 15.44 0.72 -11.54
CA THR A 93 15.41 -0.65 -11.04
C THR A 93 14.49 -0.79 -9.81
N SER A 94 14.02 -2.01 -9.57
CA SER A 94 13.24 -2.35 -8.38
C SER A 94 13.49 -3.79 -7.95
N SER A 95 13.25 -4.07 -6.67
CA SER A 95 13.31 -5.42 -6.09
C SER A 95 12.12 -5.66 -5.17
N SER A 96 11.91 -6.90 -4.72
CA SER A 96 10.82 -7.23 -3.80
C SER A 96 11.24 -8.25 -2.76
N THR A 97 10.74 -8.08 -1.54
CA THR A 97 11.00 -8.96 -0.40
C THR A 97 9.72 -9.23 0.38
N ALA A 98 9.68 -10.36 1.10
CA ALA A 98 8.59 -10.69 2.03
C ALA A 98 8.74 -9.97 3.39
N GLY A 99 9.96 -9.54 3.72
CA GLY A 99 10.25 -8.80 4.96
C GLY A 99 10.65 -7.35 4.70
N PRO A 100 10.65 -6.52 5.75
CA PRO A 100 10.95 -5.08 5.68
C PRO A 100 12.44 -4.76 5.47
N GLY A 101 13.28 -5.77 5.19
CA GLY A 101 14.72 -5.66 5.25
C GLY A 101 15.23 -5.51 6.69
N ARG A 102 16.55 -5.55 6.85
CA ARG A 102 17.22 -5.30 8.13
C ARG A 102 18.45 -4.43 7.89
N PRO A 103 18.76 -3.51 8.82
CA PRO A 103 19.98 -2.73 8.74
C PRO A 103 21.21 -3.63 8.83
N TRP A 104 22.38 -3.05 8.57
CA TRP A 104 23.66 -3.67 8.90
C TRP A 104 23.67 -4.16 10.36
N PRO A 105 24.18 -5.37 10.67
CA PRO A 105 24.99 -6.25 9.81
C PRO A 105 24.22 -7.28 8.98
N ALA A 106 22.89 -7.38 9.11
CA ALA A 106 22.11 -8.38 8.37
C ALA A 106 22.03 -8.02 6.88
N ALA A 107 21.74 -6.76 6.56
CA ALA A 107 21.77 -6.22 5.20
C ALA A 107 20.95 -7.04 4.17
N ASP A 108 19.73 -7.45 4.53
CA ASP A 108 18.92 -8.34 3.69
C ASP A 108 18.57 -7.76 2.32
N VAL A 109 18.52 -6.42 2.21
CA VAL A 109 18.20 -5.72 0.97
C VAL A 109 19.32 -4.76 0.66
N THR A 110 20.06 -5.05 -0.41
CA THR A 110 21.16 -4.22 -0.90
C THR A 110 20.95 -3.87 -2.37
N HIS A 111 21.33 -2.66 -2.74
CA HIS A 111 21.38 -2.23 -4.14
C HIS A 111 22.71 -1.54 -4.45
N ARG A 112 23.20 -1.76 -5.68
CA ARG A 112 24.41 -1.12 -6.20
C ARG A 112 24.08 -0.20 -7.35
N TYR A 113 24.15 1.10 -7.10
CA TYR A 113 23.97 2.11 -8.13
C TYR A 113 25.13 2.11 -9.13
N ARG A 114 24.80 2.21 -10.42
CA ARG A 114 25.78 2.14 -11.52
C ARG A 114 26.16 3.49 -12.12
N ARG A 115 25.45 4.55 -11.76
CA ARG A 115 25.68 5.91 -12.28
C ARG A 115 25.60 6.90 -11.12
N ALA A 116 26.44 7.92 -11.17
CA ALA A 116 26.29 9.06 -10.26
C ALA A 116 25.00 9.83 -10.55
N ALA A 117 24.40 10.36 -9.50
CA ALA A 117 23.21 11.19 -9.57
C ALA A 117 23.08 11.99 -8.26
N ASP A 118 22.72 13.27 -8.39
CA ASP A 118 22.58 14.16 -7.22
C ASP A 118 21.31 13.89 -6.41
N ALA A 119 20.27 13.34 -7.04
CA ALA A 119 18.97 13.11 -6.40
C ALA A 119 18.27 11.86 -6.96
N VAL A 120 18.72 10.69 -6.52
CA VAL A 120 17.96 9.44 -6.72
C VAL A 120 16.79 9.42 -5.74
N GLN A 121 15.60 9.02 -6.22
CA GLN A 121 14.37 8.96 -5.42
C GLN A 121 14.03 7.50 -5.09
N ALA A 122 14.54 7.00 -3.97
CA ALA A 122 14.24 5.64 -3.52
C ALA A 122 12.94 5.63 -2.71
N SER A 123 12.10 4.59 -2.86
CA SER A 123 10.87 4.43 -2.08
C SER A 123 10.59 2.94 -1.81
N VAL A 124 9.64 2.66 -0.92
CA VAL A 124 9.13 1.31 -0.70
C VAL A 124 7.62 1.31 -0.79
N ASP A 125 7.08 0.48 -1.69
CA ASP A 125 5.64 0.24 -1.78
C ASP A 125 5.33 -1.02 -0.97
N VAL A 126 4.32 -0.96 -0.11
CA VAL A 126 3.98 -2.05 0.81
C VAL A 126 2.61 -2.58 0.47
N THR A 127 2.55 -3.88 0.19
CA THR A 127 1.30 -4.57 -0.10
C THR A 127 0.80 -5.24 1.17
N TYR A 128 -0.38 -4.84 1.61
CA TYR A 128 -1.04 -5.32 2.81
C TYR A 128 -2.11 -6.36 2.50
N ARG A 129 -2.15 -7.40 3.34
CA ARG A 129 -3.28 -8.31 3.43
C ARG A 129 -4.25 -7.75 4.47
N VAL A 130 -5.49 -7.54 4.05
CA VAL A 130 -6.52 -6.97 4.91
C VAL A 130 -7.51 -8.06 5.31
N THR A 131 -7.74 -8.19 6.61
CA THR A 131 -8.83 -8.96 7.19
C THR A 131 -9.82 -8.03 7.84
N TYR A 132 -11.10 -8.38 7.78
CA TYR A 132 -12.18 -7.57 8.31
C TYR A 132 -13.27 -8.42 8.95
N ARG A 133 -14.07 -7.84 9.84
CA ARG A 133 -15.31 -8.45 10.33
C ARG A 133 -16.39 -7.40 10.47
N VAL A 134 -17.63 -7.79 10.22
CA VAL A 134 -18.80 -6.89 10.28
C VAL A 134 -19.62 -7.20 11.53
N ASN A 135 -19.95 -6.18 12.32
CA ASN A 135 -20.72 -6.25 13.57
C ASN A 135 -20.26 -7.35 14.54
N GLY A 136 -18.94 -7.57 14.64
CA GLY A 136 -18.36 -8.60 15.50
C GLY A 136 -18.57 -10.04 15.01
N GLY A 137 -18.96 -10.23 13.75
CA GLY A 137 -19.10 -11.54 13.11
C GLY A 137 -17.77 -12.24 12.82
N ALA A 138 -17.80 -13.20 11.89
CA ALA A 138 -16.61 -13.94 11.49
C ALA A 138 -15.58 -13.05 10.76
N TRP A 139 -14.30 -13.34 10.96
CA TRP A 139 -13.22 -12.71 10.20
C TRP A 139 -13.24 -13.20 8.75
N GLN A 140 -13.19 -12.25 7.83
CA GLN A 140 -13.11 -12.44 6.39
C GLN A 140 -11.81 -11.80 5.90
N THR A 141 -11.26 -12.30 4.78
CA THR A 141 -10.06 -11.72 4.15
C THR A 141 -10.46 -11.09 2.84
N LEU A 142 -9.98 -9.86 2.55
CA LEU A 142 -10.14 -9.29 1.22
C LEU A 142 -9.38 -10.15 0.19
N SER A 143 -10.04 -10.45 -0.93
CA SER A 143 -9.47 -11.28 -1.99
C SER A 143 -8.27 -10.60 -2.66
N ALA A 144 -8.36 -9.30 -2.89
CA ALA A 144 -7.29 -8.48 -3.41
C ALA A 144 -6.52 -7.79 -2.26
N PRO A 145 -5.19 -7.87 -2.23
CA PRO A 145 -4.40 -7.06 -1.31
C PRO A 145 -4.39 -5.59 -1.74
N ILE A 146 -4.07 -4.69 -0.81
CA ILE A 146 -4.03 -3.25 -1.06
C ILE A 146 -2.60 -2.75 -0.90
N THR A 147 -2.12 -1.98 -1.88
CA THR A 147 -0.77 -1.42 -1.86
C THR A 147 -0.78 0.03 -1.40
N ALA A 148 0.07 0.34 -0.42
CA ALA A 148 0.38 1.71 -0.01
C ALA A 148 1.75 2.12 -0.56
N ALA A 149 1.79 3.19 -1.34
CA ALA A 149 3.04 3.74 -1.85
C ALA A 149 3.74 4.57 -0.76
N GLY A 150 5.00 4.25 -0.47
CA GLY A 150 5.83 5.00 0.46
C GLY A 150 6.33 6.32 -0.15
N PRO A 151 6.64 7.33 0.69
CA PRO A 151 7.25 8.56 0.21
C PRO A 151 8.64 8.30 -0.39
N ALA A 152 9.02 9.12 -1.38
CA ALA A 152 10.35 9.10 -1.94
C ALA A 152 11.37 9.72 -0.97
N THR A 153 12.49 9.04 -0.78
CA THR A 153 13.65 9.49 -0.02
C THR A 153 14.79 9.79 -0.97
N SER A 154 15.32 11.01 -0.88
CA SER A 154 16.42 11.46 -1.73
C SER A 154 17.75 10.85 -1.28
N LEU A 155 18.49 10.32 -2.24
CA LEU A 155 19.82 9.73 -2.08
C LEU A 155 20.78 10.33 -3.11
N GLN A 156 21.93 10.81 -2.64
CA GLN A 156 23.02 11.22 -3.51
C GLN A 156 23.91 10.00 -3.83
N VAL A 157 24.14 9.73 -5.10
CA VAL A 157 25.10 8.72 -5.56
C VAL A 157 26.31 9.44 -6.15
N ALA A 158 27.44 9.37 -5.45
CA ALA A 158 28.67 10.02 -5.88
C ALA A 158 29.66 9.02 -6.49
N GLU A 159 30.51 9.47 -7.40
CA GLU A 159 31.70 8.71 -7.82
C GLU A 159 32.86 8.97 -6.85
N ALA A 160 33.64 7.93 -6.57
CA ALA A 160 34.92 8.09 -5.88
C ALA A 160 35.97 8.52 -6.91
N ALA A 161 36.58 9.69 -6.71
CA ALA A 161 37.77 10.08 -7.44
C ALA A 161 39.00 9.47 -6.75
N PRO A 162 39.74 8.53 -7.39
CA PRO A 162 40.96 7.99 -6.79
C PRO A 162 42.01 9.10 -6.71
N VAL A 163 42.53 9.37 -5.50
CA VAL A 163 43.70 10.23 -5.30
C VAL A 163 44.90 9.32 -5.07
N LEU A 164 45.87 9.38 -5.98
CA LEU A 164 47.14 8.66 -5.83
C LEU A 164 48.03 9.42 -4.85
N VAL A 165 48.26 8.86 -3.66
CA VAL A 165 49.22 9.39 -2.70
C VAL A 165 50.51 8.57 -2.84
N ARG A 166 51.65 9.22 -3.08
CA ARG A 166 52.96 8.54 -3.06
C ARG A 166 53.39 8.31 -1.61
N PRO A 167 53.78 7.08 -1.22
CA PRO A 167 54.37 6.81 0.09
C PRO A 167 55.78 7.38 0.23
#